data_AF-A0A5A8DIP6-F1
#
_entry.id   AF-A0A5A8DIP6-F1
#
_cell.length_a   1.000
_cell.length_b   1.000
_cell.length_c   1.000
_cell.angle_alpha   90.00
_cell.angle_beta   90.00
_cell.angle_gamma   90.00
#
_symmetry.space_group_name_H-M   'P 1'
#
loop_
_entity.id
_entity.type
_entity.pdbx_description
1 polymer ?
#
loop_
_entity_poly.entity_id
_entity_poly.type
_entity_poly.pdbx_seq_one_letter_code
_entity_poly.pdbx_strand_id
1 'polypeptide(L)'
;MAGIAMLDLHTSGFNLASTHYTFGHPRDGDNTYASTFNSVLGSSRLFRVVHYKDIVPHLPFEWMGFHHSPREVWFNEAQTSYQVCDGTGEDPNCATR
;
A
#
# COMPACT_ATOMS: atom_id res chain seq x y z
N MET A 1 -3.56 -9.59 1.38
CA MET A 1 -2.70 -10.76 1.68
C MET A 1 -1.30 -10.72 1.05
N ALA A 2 -1.06 -10.01 -0.06
CA ALA A 2 0.28 -9.97 -0.68
C ALA A 2 1.34 -9.19 0.15
N GLY A 3 0.95 -8.12 0.86
CA GLY A 3 1.87 -7.36 1.73
C GLY A 3 2.44 -8.21 2.85
N ILE A 4 1.58 -8.87 3.62
CA ILE A 4 1.99 -9.80 4.69
C ILE A 4 2.90 -10.92 4.15
N ALA A 5 2.55 -11.54 3.02
CA ALA A 5 3.39 -12.58 2.41
C ALA A 5 4.78 -12.07 2.00
N MET A 6 4.86 -10.85 1.49
CA MET A 6 6.13 -10.21 1.15
C MET A 6 7.01 -9.99 2.39
N LEU A 7 6.41 -9.53 3.49
CA LEU A 7 7.14 -9.35 4.75
C LEU A 7 7.63 -10.69 5.32
N ASP A 8 6.77 -11.71 5.33
CA ASP A 8 7.10 -13.06 5.81
C ASP A 8 8.23 -13.72 5.01
N LEU A 9 8.14 -13.70 3.68
CA LEU A 9 9.18 -14.28 2.82
C LEU A 9 10.50 -13.52 2.94
N HIS A 10 10.47 -12.19 3.05
CA HIS A 10 11.69 -11.41 3.19
C HIS A 10 12.39 -11.67 4.54
N THR A 11 11.62 -11.72 5.63
CA THR A 11 12.14 -12.02 6.97
C THR A 11 12.63 -13.47 7.09
N SER A 12 12.05 -14.39 6.32
CA SER A 12 12.50 -15.77 6.18
C SER A 12 13.77 -15.94 5.32
N GLY A 13 14.33 -14.85 4.79
CA GLY A 13 15.59 -14.86 4.03
C GLY A 13 15.45 -15.19 2.55
N PHE A 14 14.23 -15.17 1.99
CA PHE A 14 14.05 -15.37 0.56
C PHE A 14 14.46 -14.12 -0.24
N ASN A 15 15.11 -14.36 -1.37
CA ASN A 15 15.43 -13.32 -2.35
C ASN A 15 14.20 -13.00 -3.18
N LEU A 16 13.48 -11.96 -2.77
CA LEU A 16 12.31 -11.46 -3.48
C LEU A 16 12.69 -10.55 -4.65
N ALA A 17 11.79 -10.41 -5.61
CA ALA A 17 11.92 -9.41 -6.66
C ALA A 17 12.07 -7.99 -6.07
N SER A 18 12.60 -7.08 -6.88
CA SER A 18 12.75 -5.67 -6.48
C SER A 18 11.38 -4.98 -6.29
N THR A 19 10.37 -5.42 -7.04
CA THR A 19 9.10 -4.70 -7.18
C THR A 19 7.91 -5.66 -7.17
N HIS A 20 6.88 -5.31 -6.40
CA HIS A 20 5.63 -6.05 -6.25
C HIS A 20 4.45 -5.11 -6.39
N TYR A 21 3.32 -5.66 -6.82
CA TYR A 21 2.10 -4.90 -7.07
C TYR A 21 0.91 -5.55 -6.39
N THR A 22 -0.02 -4.71 -5.95
CA THR A 22 -1.35 -5.12 -5.50
C THR A 22 -2.38 -4.18 -6.12
N PHE A 23 -3.62 -4.65 -6.24
CA PHE A 23 -4.71 -3.90 -6.85
C PHE A 23 -5.89 -3.90 -5.88
N GLY A 24 -6.45 -2.72 -5.60
CA GLY A 24 -7.57 -2.58 -4.66
C GLY A 24 -7.25 -3.14 -3.26
N HIS A 25 -6.02 -2.94 -2.80
CA HIS A 25 -5.53 -3.50 -1.54
C HIS A 25 -6.16 -2.79 -0.33
N PRO A 26 -6.88 -3.50 0.57
CA PRO A 26 -7.41 -2.93 1.82
C PRO A 26 -6.30 -2.68 2.84
N ARG A 27 -6.53 -1.83 3.85
CA ARG A 27 -5.61 -1.67 4.98
C ARG A 27 -5.43 -2.99 5.71
N ASP A 28 -4.20 -3.41 5.93
CA ASP A 28 -3.87 -4.75 6.43
C ASP A 28 -3.16 -4.77 7.79
N GLY A 29 -2.93 -3.60 8.39
CA GLY A 29 -2.39 -3.48 9.74
C GLY A 29 -2.61 -2.09 10.34
N ASP A 30 -1.98 -1.85 11.49
CA ASP A 30 -1.93 -0.55 12.16
C ASP A 30 -0.71 0.27 11.72
N ASN A 31 -0.52 1.45 12.33
CA ASN A 31 0.66 2.27 12.07
C ASN A 31 1.98 1.56 12.45
N THR A 32 1.96 0.68 13.45
CA THR A 32 3.12 -0.13 13.84
C THR A 32 3.51 -1.11 12.74
N TYR A 33 2.53 -1.78 12.14
CA TYR A 33 2.72 -2.64 11.00
C TYR A 33 3.26 -1.86 9.79
N ALA A 34 2.63 -0.75 9.42
CA ALA A 34 3.04 0.06 8.27
C ALA A 34 4.47 0.61 8.41
N SER A 35 4.83 1.09 9.60
CA SER A 35 6.19 1.57 9.89
C SER A 35 7.22 0.44 9.90
N THR A 36 6.87 -0.73 10.45
CA THR A 36 7.72 -1.93 10.40
C THR A 36 7.95 -2.37 8.96
N PHE A 37 6.88 -2.46 8.16
CA PHE A 37 6.95 -2.80 6.75
C PHE A 37 7.89 -1.87 6.00
N ASN A 38 7.75 -0.55 6.20
CA ASN A 38 8.62 0.44 5.58
C ASN A 38 10.08 0.33 6.06
N SER A 39 10.33 0.02 7.34
CA SER A 39 11.69 -0.14 7.86
C SER A 39 12.42 -1.36 7.27
N VAL A 40 11.68 -2.44 7.01
CA VAL A 40 12.22 -3.72 6.53
C VAL A 40 12.33 -3.74 5.01
N LEU A 41 11.31 -3.26 4.30
CA LEU A 41 11.20 -3.36 2.85
C LEU A 41 11.40 -2.03 2.13
N GLY A 42 11.34 -0.89 2.82
CA GLY A 42 11.34 0.43 2.20
C GLY A 42 10.03 0.74 1.46
N SER A 43 9.91 1.99 1.01
CA SER A 43 8.70 2.53 0.38
C SER A 43 8.63 2.31 -1.14
N SER A 44 9.59 1.62 -1.73
CA SER A 44 9.74 1.51 -3.20
C SER A 44 9.73 0.06 -3.72
N ARG A 45 9.31 -0.90 -2.89
CA ARG A 45 9.25 -2.32 -3.26
C ARG A 45 7.84 -2.87 -3.42
N LEU A 46 6.84 -2.26 -2.78
CA LEU A 46 5.43 -2.60 -2.92
C LEU A 46 4.68 -1.38 -3.44
N PHE A 47 3.94 -1.56 -4.54
CA PHE A 47 3.07 -0.55 -5.11
C PHE A 47 1.62 -1.02 -5.03
N ARG A 48 0.80 -0.27 -4.28
CA ARG A 48 -0.64 -0.47 -4.19
C ARG A 48 -1.31 0.36 -5.27
N VAL A 49 -1.83 -0.31 -6.29
CA VAL A 49 -2.56 0.30 -7.38
C VAL A 49 -4.02 0.46 -6.97
N VAL A 50 -4.50 1.69 -6.99
CA VAL A 50 -5.88 2.05 -6.64
C VAL A 50 -6.55 2.70 -7.83
N HIS A 51 -7.76 2.25 -8.16
CA HIS A 51 -8.56 2.83 -9.25
C HIS A 51 -9.57 3.81 -8.68
N TYR A 52 -9.45 5.08 -9.08
CA TYR A 52 -10.42 6.14 -8.86
C TYR A 52 -11.07 6.14 -7.48
N LYS A 53 -12.30 5.64 -7.36
CA LYS A 53 -13.12 5.60 -6.14
C LYS A 53 -13.42 4.17 -5.69
N ASP A 54 -12.47 3.26 -5.89
CA ASP A 54 -12.54 1.92 -5.33
C ASP A 54 -12.66 2.00 -3.80
N ILE A 55 -13.69 1.38 -3.24
CA ILE A 55 -13.97 1.45 -1.81
C ILE A 55 -12.99 0.60 -0.99
N VAL A 56 -12.41 -0.43 -1.60
CA VAL A 56 -11.67 -1.47 -0.87
C VAL A 56 -10.42 -0.92 -0.16
N PRO A 57 -9.60 -0.07 -0.79
CA PRO A 57 -8.48 0.59 -0.11
C PRO A 57 -8.88 1.46 1.08
N HIS A 58 -10.14 1.92 1.16
CA HIS A 58 -10.61 2.73 2.29
C HIS A 58 -11.05 1.89 3.49
N LEU A 59 -10.90 0.57 3.41
CA LEU A 59 -11.31 -0.37 4.45
C LEU A 59 -10.12 -1.21 4.95
N PRO A 60 -10.10 -1.58 6.25
CA PRO A 60 -10.90 -0.96 7.33
C PRO A 60 -10.55 0.52 7.51
N PHE A 61 -11.39 1.28 8.22
CA PHE A 61 -11.23 2.74 8.30
C PHE A 61 -10.05 3.18 9.17
N GLU A 62 -9.43 4.32 8.87
CA GLU A 62 -8.32 4.91 9.64
C GLU A 62 -8.69 5.19 11.10
N TRP A 63 -9.90 5.67 11.37
CA TRP A 63 -10.36 5.94 12.74
C TRP A 63 -10.44 4.69 13.62
N MET A 64 -10.45 3.50 13.00
CA MET A 64 -10.37 2.21 13.70
C MET A 64 -8.91 1.80 14.00
N GLY A 65 -7.93 2.63 13.65
CA GLY A 65 -6.50 2.40 13.88
C GLY A 65 -5.77 1.67 12.75
N PHE A 66 -6.44 1.43 11.61
CA PHE A 66 -5.83 0.77 10.45
C PHE A 66 -5.08 1.77 9.58
N HIS A 67 -3.95 1.33 9.02
CA HIS A 67 -3.07 2.16 8.22
C HIS A 67 -2.47 1.34 7.07
N HIS A 68 -2.33 1.97 5.91
CA HIS A 68 -1.67 1.36 4.76
C HIS A 68 -0.14 1.30 4.89
N SER A 69 0.46 0.23 4.37
CA SER A 69 1.90 0.20 4.06
C SER A 69 2.21 0.99 2.78
N PRO A 70 3.38 1.63 2.60
CA PRO A 70 3.69 2.33 1.34
C PRO A 70 3.87 1.37 0.14
N ARG A 71 3.72 1.79 -1.12
CA ARG A 71 3.38 3.12 -1.67
C ARG A 71 2.18 3.03 -2.62
N GLU A 72 1.32 4.04 -2.63
CA GLU A 72 0.13 4.07 -3.50
C GLU A 72 0.44 4.62 -4.91
N VAL A 73 -0.22 4.02 -5.90
CA VAL A 73 -0.31 4.50 -7.29
C VAL A 73 -1.80 4.63 -7.63
N TRP A 74 -2.28 5.87 -7.73
CA TRP A 74 -3.70 6.16 -7.89
C TRP A 74 -4.03 6.53 -9.33
N PHE A 75 -4.97 5.81 -9.95
CA PHE A 75 -5.44 6.03 -11.30
C PHE A 75 -6.75 6.84 -11.34
N ASN A 76 -6.92 7.64 -12.38
CA ASN A 76 -8.21 8.29 -12.66
C ASN A 76 -9.27 7.29 -13.16
N GLU A 77 -10.53 7.73 -13.23
CA GLU A 77 -11.68 6.90 -13.66
C GLU A 77 -11.46 6.22 -15.02
N ALA A 78 -10.95 6.97 -15.99
CA ALA A 78 -10.69 6.48 -17.35
C ALA A 78 -9.42 5.63 -17.49
N GLN A 79 -8.63 5.45 -16.41
CA GLN A 79 -7.32 4.78 -16.41
C GLN A 79 -6.30 5.36 -17.42
N THR A 80 -6.42 6.64 -17.77
CA THR A 80 -5.54 7.32 -18.72
C THR A 80 -4.38 8.05 -18.05
N SER A 81 -4.49 8.34 -16.75
CA SER A 81 -3.45 9.02 -15.97
C SER A 81 -3.36 8.45 -14.56
N TYR A 82 -2.17 8.53 -13.96
CA TYR A 82 -1.94 8.11 -12.58
C TYR A 82 -1.06 9.10 -11.82
N GLN A 83 -1.16 9.05 -10.49
CA GLN A 83 -0.32 9.77 -9.54
C GLN A 83 0.40 8.77 -8.64
N VAL A 84 1.69 9.00 -8.39
CA VAL A 84 2.47 8.22 -7.42
C VAL A 84 2.58 9.02 -6.12
N CYS A 85 1.98 8.51 -5.05
CA CYS A 85 1.74 9.24 -3.79
C CYS A 85 3.02 9.42 -2.96
N ASP A 86 3.04 10.22 -1.91
CA ASP A 86 4.25 10.59 -1.13
C ASP A 86 4.95 9.45 -0.36
N GLY A 87 4.39 8.23 -0.37
CA GLY A 87 4.99 7.07 0.27
C GLY A 87 4.80 7.03 1.78
N THR A 88 3.93 7.87 2.34
CA THR A 88 3.48 7.75 3.74
C THR A 88 2.55 6.55 3.94
N GLY A 89 1.79 6.21 2.89
CA GLY A 89 0.78 5.17 2.90
C GLY A 89 -0.63 5.72 2.70
N GLU A 90 -0.88 6.95 3.19
CA GLU A 90 -2.17 7.64 3.29
C GLU A 90 -2.02 9.11 2.83
N ASP A 91 -1.55 9.33 1.60
CA ASP A 91 -1.34 10.68 1.06
C ASP A 91 -2.70 11.39 0.85
N PRO A 92 -2.96 12.54 1.50
CA PRO A 92 -4.24 13.24 1.39
C PRO A 92 -4.51 13.79 -0.02
N ASN A 93 -3.52 13.78 -0.91
CA ASN A 93 -3.66 14.17 -2.31
C ASN A 93 -3.91 12.99 -3.26
N CYS A 94 -4.07 11.77 -2.74
CA CYS A 94 -4.36 10.55 -3.48
C CYS A 94 -5.77 10.01 -3.18
N ALA A 95 -5.98 8.69 -3.22
CA ALA A 95 -7.31 8.11 -3.08
C ALA A 95 -7.90 8.27 -1.68
N THR A 96 -7.13 8.63 -0.64
CA THR A 96 -7.55 8.72 0.78
C THR A 96 -8.65 9.76 1.08
N ARG A 97 -9.48 10.13 0.09
CA ARG A 97 -10.48 11.19 0.15
C ARG A 97 -11.90 10.69 -0.17
#